data_AF-A0A1F8T3W8-F1
#
_entry.id   AF-A0A1F8T3W8-F1
#
_cell.length_a   1.000
_cell.length_b   1.000
_cell.length_c   1.000
_cell.angle_alpha   90.00
_cell.angle_beta   90.00
_cell.angle_gamma   90.00
#
_symmetry.space_group_name_H-M   'P 1'
#
loop_
_entity.id
_entity.type
_entity.pdbx_description
1 polymer ?
#
loop_
_entity_poly.entity_id
_entity_poly.type
_entity_poly.pdbx_seq_one_letter_code
_entity_poly.pdbx_strand_id
1 'polypeptide(L)'
;MYKKTQKVIGASLLGVGVLMTFIGGVWSFQQGLWNFTQGGPSVGISRVFFLVLFLPTVLLLSVGGFILCRPEWVVKSQIAQYGFGVGSFLSVLAALLLVGINVMWNIKYYGGIDVGWVLFMNLLFALPLILFSYVLFRANRQSKW
;
A
#
# COMPACT_ATOMS: atom_id res chain seq x y z
N MET A 1 -7.56 -0.50 -28.40
CA MET A 1 -6.29 0.07 -27.90
C MET A 1 -6.20 0.12 -26.37
N TYR A 2 -7.24 0.60 -25.67
CA TYR A 2 -7.27 0.79 -24.20
C TYR A 2 -6.94 -0.47 -23.35
N LYS A 3 -7.45 -1.65 -23.74
CA LYS A 3 -7.20 -2.93 -23.03
C LYS A 3 -5.73 -3.39 -23.09
N LYS A 4 -4.99 -3.06 -24.16
CA LYS A 4 -3.58 -3.45 -24.32
C LYS A 4 -2.69 -2.58 -23.41
N THR A 5 -2.95 -1.27 -23.37
CA THR A 5 -2.23 -0.33 -22.51
C THR A 5 -2.41 -0.64 -21.02
N GLN A 6 -3.62 -0.99 -20.58
CA GLN A 6 -3.88 -1.39 -19.18
C GLN A 6 -3.14 -2.66 -18.78
N LYS A 7 -3.06 -3.67 -19.66
CA LYS A 7 -2.32 -4.90 -19.39
C LYS A 7 -0.82 -4.65 -19.26
N VAL A 8 -0.25 -3.75 -20.07
CA VAL A 8 1.16 -3.35 -19.99
C VAL A 8 1.43 -2.60 -18.69
N ILE A 9 0.59 -1.63 -18.32
CA ILE A 9 0.72 -0.90 -17.05
C ILE A 9 0.61 -1.87 -15.87
N GLY A 10 -0.37 -2.78 -15.91
CA GLY A 10 -0.52 -3.82 -14.89
C GLY A 10 0.70 -4.72 -14.76
N ALA A 11 1.29 -5.14 -15.88
CA ALA A 11 2.48 -5.99 -15.89
C ALA A 11 3.71 -5.26 -15.34
N SER A 12 3.86 -3.97 -15.67
CA SER A 12 4.92 -3.13 -15.10
C SER A 12 4.75 -2.94 -13.60
N LEU A 13 3.53 -2.66 -13.12
CA LEU A 13 3.25 -2.51 -11.69
C LEU A 13 3.47 -3.82 -10.92
N LEU A 14 3.04 -4.95 -11.50
CA LEU A 14 3.28 -6.28 -10.93
C LEU A 14 4.80 -6.58 -10.88
N GLY A 15 5.51 -6.31 -11.98
CA GLY A 15 6.96 -6.51 -12.05
C GLY A 15 7.72 -5.66 -11.02
N VAL A 16 7.37 -4.38 -10.91
CA VAL A 16 7.95 -3.46 -9.91
C VAL A 16 7.61 -3.92 -8.49
N GLY A 17 6.36 -4.30 -8.24
CA GLY A 17 5.92 -4.79 -6.93
C GLY A 17 6.67 -6.07 -6.51
N VAL A 18 6.76 -7.05 -7.40
CA VAL A 18 7.49 -8.30 -7.12
C VAL A 18 8.98 -8.03 -6.91
N LEU A 19 9.59 -7.20 -7.76
CA LEU A 19 11.01 -6.84 -7.65
C LEU A 19 11.29 -6.09 -6.34
N MET A 20 10.48 -5.10 -5.97
CA MET A 20 10.63 -4.37 -4.72
C MET A 20 10.39 -5.26 -3.50
N THR A 21 9.48 -6.24 -3.58
CA THR A 21 9.25 -7.21 -2.50
C THR A 21 10.50 -8.05 -2.30
N PHE A 22 11.11 -8.52 -3.40
CA PHE A 22 12.33 -9.31 -3.35
C PHE A 22 13.50 -8.51 -2.79
N ILE A 23 13.76 -7.31 -3.33
CA ILE A 23 14.86 -6.43 -2.88
C ILE A 23 14.67 -6.03 -1.41
N GLY A 24 13.46 -5.60 -1.03
CA GLY A 24 13.16 -5.23 0.34
C GLY A 24 13.23 -6.44 1.29
N GLY A 25 12.81 -7.61 0.84
CA GLY A 25 12.99 -8.87 1.55
C GLY A 25 14.47 -9.15 1.84
N VAL A 26 15.33 -9.15 0.81
CA VAL A 26 16.77 -9.35 0.96
C VAL A 26 17.39 -8.30 1.91
N TRP A 27 17.05 -7.02 1.74
CA TRP A 27 17.51 -5.96 2.62
C TRP A 27 17.07 -6.18 4.08
N SER A 28 15.81 -6.59 4.31
CA SER A 28 15.30 -6.85 5.66
C SER A 28 16.02 -8.01 6.37
N PHE A 29 16.45 -9.02 5.62
CA PHE A 29 17.30 -10.10 6.13
C PHE A 29 18.70 -9.59 6.47
N GLN A 30 19.32 -8.80 5.59
CA GLN A 30 20.65 -8.22 5.82
C GLN A 30 20.71 -7.30 7.04
N GLN A 31 19.63 -6.54 7.29
CA GLN A 31 19.51 -5.64 8.44
C GLN A 31 19.10 -6.35 9.73
N GLY A 32 18.92 -7.68 9.72
CA GLY A 32 18.51 -8.43 10.92
C GLY A 32 17.09 -8.10 11.39
N LEU A 33 16.22 -7.57 10.52
CA LEU A 33 14.85 -7.19 10.90
C LEU A 33 14.02 -8.41 11.32
N TRP A 34 14.40 -9.62 10.91
CA TRP A 34 13.76 -10.88 11.33
C TRP A 34 14.41 -11.53 12.55
N ASN A 35 15.52 -10.98 13.07
CA ASN A 35 16.19 -11.49 14.25
C ASN A 35 15.62 -10.86 15.53
N PHE A 36 14.54 -11.43 16.07
CA PHE A 36 13.84 -10.90 17.24
C PHE A 36 14.67 -10.79 18.53
N THR A 37 15.88 -11.37 18.58
CA THR A 37 16.80 -11.20 19.72
C THR A 37 17.58 -9.90 19.67
N GLN A 38 17.71 -9.26 18.50
CA GLN A 38 18.27 -7.91 18.38
C GLN A 38 17.25 -6.87 18.84
N GLY A 39 17.64 -6.11 19.86
CA GLY A 39 16.88 -5.00 20.44
C GLY A 39 17.57 -3.66 20.21
N GLY A 40 16.79 -2.57 20.25
CA GLY A 40 17.27 -1.21 20.07
C GLY A 40 16.23 -0.33 19.37
N PRO A 41 16.13 0.97 19.69
CA PRO A 41 15.14 1.87 19.09
C PRO A 41 15.22 1.92 17.56
N SER A 42 16.43 1.89 16.99
CA SER A 42 16.67 1.90 15.54
C SER A 42 16.16 0.64 14.82
N VAL A 43 16.38 -0.53 15.43
CA VAL A 43 15.90 -1.83 14.90
C VAL A 43 14.37 -1.91 14.99
N GLY A 44 13.79 -1.43 16.09
CA GLY A 44 12.33 -1.35 16.27
C GLY A 44 11.66 -0.46 15.22
N ILE A 45 12.16 0.76 15.02
CA ILE A 45 11.62 1.69 14.01
C ILE A 45 11.75 1.10 12.60
N SER A 46 12.88 0.47 12.28
CA SER A 46 13.12 -0.15 10.98
C SER A 46 12.17 -1.33 10.71
N ARG A 47 11.86 -2.14 11.73
CA ARG A 47 10.86 -3.22 11.65
C ARG A 47 9.46 -2.68 11.40
N VAL A 48 9.06 -1.64 12.14
CA VAL A 48 7.75 -1.01 11.98
C VAL A 48 7.63 -0.42 10.58
N PHE A 49 8.63 0.32 10.12
CA PHE A 49 8.64 0.84 8.75
C PHE A 49 8.56 -0.28 7.70
N PHE A 50 9.33 -1.35 7.86
CA PHE A 50 9.32 -2.43 6.89
C PHE A 50 7.98 -3.19 6.85
N LEU A 51 7.48 -3.63 8.01
CA LEU A 51 6.31 -4.50 8.11
C LEU A 51 4.98 -3.76 7.95
N VAL A 52 4.91 -2.50 8.40
CA VAL A 52 3.65 -1.74 8.42
C VAL A 52 3.54 -0.81 7.21
N LEU A 53 4.66 -0.39 6.63
CA LEU A 53 4.68 0.61 5.56
C LEU A 53 5.17 0.04 4.24
N PHE A 54 6.43 -0.43 4.19
CA PHE A 54 7.04 -0.87 2.94
C PHE A 54 6.37 -2.13 2.37
N LEU A 55 6.33 -3.21 3.16
CA LEU A 55 5.84 -4.50 2.71
C LEU A 55 4.37 -4.44 2.27
N PRO A 56 3.44 -3.81 3.04
CA PRO A 56 2.07 -3.67 2.59
C PRO A 56 1.97 -2.87 1.29
N THR A 57 2.64 -1.72 1.18
CA THR A 57 2.60 -0.88 -0.02
C THR A 57 3.03 -1.63 -1.28
N VAL A 58 4.09 -2.41 -1.20
CA VAL A 58 4.63 -3.14 -2.33
C VAL A 58 3.74 -4.35 -2.72
N LEU A 59 3.14 -5.01 -1.73
CA LEU A 59 2.13 -6.04 -1.97
C LEU A 59 0.89 -5.45 -2.65
N LEU A 60 0.45 -4.25 -2.28
CA LEU A 60 -0.66 -3.56 -2.93
C LEU A 60 -0.35 -3.24 -4.40
N LEU A 61 0.87 -2.81 -4.73
CA LEU A 61 1.30 -2.62 -6.13
C LEU A 61 1.22 -3.93 -6.92
N SER A 62 1.63 -5.04 -6.31
CA SER A 62 1.58 -6.37 -6.92
C SER A 62 0.14 -6.82 -7.17
N VAL A 63 -0.74 -6.67 -6.16
CA VAL A 63 -2.17 -7.02 -6.27
C VAL A 63 -2.86 -6.14 -7.32
N GLY A 64 -2.60 -4.82 -7.31
CA GLY A 64 -3.16 -3.89 -8.29
C GLY A 64 -2.69 -4.18 -9.72
N GLY A 65 -1.41 -4.51 -9.89
CA GLY A 65 -0.84 -4.95 -11.16
C GLY A 65 -1.50 -6.24 -11.67
N PHE A 66 -1.67 -7.24 -10.80
CA PHE A 66 -2.34 -8.50 -11.13
C PHE A 66 -3.79 -8.29 -11.60
N ILE A 67 -4.54 -7.46 -10.88
CA ILE A 67 -5.92 -7.09 -11.24
C ILE A 67 -5.98 -6.45 -12.63
N LEU A 68 -5.05 -5.55 -12.95
CA LEU A 68 -4.98 -4.88 -14.25
C LEU A 68 -4.55 -5.83 -15.39
N CYS A 69 -3.74 -6.85 -15.11
CA CYS A 69 -3.36 -7.88 -16.08
C CYS A 69 -4.50 -8.87 -16.38
N ARG A 70 -5.31 -9.21 -15.37
CA ARG A 70 -6.37 -10.24 -15.44
C ARG A 70 -7.76 -9.68 -15.05
N PRO A 71 -8.26 -8.63 -15.72
CA PRO A 71 -9.53 -8.00 -15.36
C PRO A 71 -10.74 -8.94 -15.56
N GLU A 72 -10.64 -9.89 -16.49
CA GLU A 72 -11.70 -10.84 -16.82
C GLU A 72 -12.06 -11.78 -15.66
N TRP A 73 -11.11 -12.08 -14.77
CA TRP A 73 -11.35 -12.90 -13.58
C TRP A 73 -12.13 -12.11 -12.51
N VAL A 74 -11.82 -10.81 -12.40
CA VAL A 74 -12.51 -9.87 -11.50
C VAL A 74 -13.96 -9.65 -11.90
N VAL A 75 -14.22 -9.51 -13.20
CA VAL A 75 -15.56 -9.27 -13.73
C VAL A 75 -16.50 -10.48 -13.54
N LYS A 76 -15.95 -11.70 -13.53
CA LYS A 76 -16.76 -12.93 -13.41
C LYS A 76 -17.10 -13.33 -11.96
N SER A 77 -16.33 -12.88 -10.96
CA SER A 77 -16.54 -13.27 -9.57
C SER A 77 -17.20 -12.16 -8.76
N GLN A 78 -18.45 -12.39 -8.33
CA GLN A 78 -19.17 -11.48 -7.44
C GLN A 78 -18.44 -11.31 -6.09
N ILE A 79 -17.89 -12.40 -5.55
CA ILE A 79 -17.10 -12.39 -4.30
C ILE A 79 -15.87 -11.49 -4.44
N ALA A 80 -15.15 -11.58 -5.57
CA ALA A 80 -14.00 -10.73 -5.83
C ALA A 80 -14.40 -9.24 -5.91
N GLN A 81 -15.56 -8.92 -6.50
CA GLN A 81 -16.05 -7.55 -6.58
C GLN A 81 -16.41 -6.98 -5.21
N TYR A 82 -17.19 -7.70 -4.41
CA TYR A 82 -17.48 -7.29 -3.03
C TYR A 82 -16.17 -7.13 -2.23
N GLY A 83 -15.24 -8.06 -2.37
CA GLY A 83 -13.91 -7.99 -1.78
C GLY A 83 -13.12 -6.74 -2.20
N PHE A 84 -13.14 -6.37 -3.48
CA PHE A 84 -12.47 -5.14 -3.95
C PHE A 84 -13.18 -3.86 -3.51
N GLY A 85 -14.51 -3.87 -3.41
CA GLY A 85 -15.27 -2.73 -2.85
C GLY A 85 -14.93 -2.49 -1.38
N VAL A 86 -14.98 -3.56 -0.58
CA VAL A 86 -14.59 -3.52 0.84
C VAL A 86 -13.11 -3.16 0.98
N GLY A 87 -12.22 -3.78 0.21
CA GLY A 87 -10.78 -3.50 0.22
C GLY A 87 -10.45 -2.06 -0.17
N SER A 88 -11.16 -1.49 -1.14
CA SER A 88 -11.02 -0.07 -1.51
C SER A 88 -11.37 0.83 -0.32
N PHE A 89 -12.53 0.60 0.32
CA PHE A 89 -12.95 1.39 1.47
C PHE A 89 -11.98 1.27 2.64
N LEU A 90 -11.57 0.04 2.99
CA LEU A 90 -10.61 -0.22 4.06
C LEU A 90 -9.25 0.42 3.79
N SER A 91 -8.79 0.44 2.53
CA SER A 91 -7.51 1.07 2.17
C SER A 91 -7.54 2.60 2.35
N VAL A 92 -8.67 3.26 2.03
CA VAL A 92 -8.85 4.70 2.31
C VAL A 92 -8.94 4.94 3.81
N LEU A 93 -9.70 4.12 4.53
CA LEU A 93 -9.83 4.23 5.98
C LEU A 93 -8.47 4.07 6.67
N ALA A 94 -7.67 3.10 6.26
CA ALA A 94 -6.32 2.89 6.76
C ALA A 94 -5.40 4.09 6.46
N ALA A 95 -5.46 4.64 5.25
CA ALA A 95 -4.71 5.84 4.88
C ALA A 95 -5.09 7.05 5.77
N LEU A 96 -6.38 7.30 5.95
CA LEU A 96 -6.89 8.39 6.79
C LEU A 96 -6.52 8.21 8.26
N LEU A 97 -6.62 6.98 8.78
CA LEU A 97 -6.22 6.65 10.15
C LEU A 97 -4.72 6.86 10.36
N LEU A 98 -3.88 6.45 9.41
CA LEU A 98 -2.43 6.64 9.49
C LEU A 98 -2.06 8.12 9.52
N VAL A 99 -2.64 8.94 8.63
CA VAL A 99 -2.43 10.40 8.65
C VAL A 99 -2.96 11.00 9.96
N GLY A 100 -4.18 10.66 10.36
CA GLY A 100 -4.83 11.21 11.54
C GLY A 100 -4.10 10.89 12.85
N ILE A 101 -3.68 9.63 13.04
CA ILE A 101 -2.94 9.19 14.23
C ILE A 101 -1.61 9.93 14.34
N ASN A 102 -0.84 10.01 13.24
CA ASN A 102 0.47 10.67 13.28
C ASN A 102 0.38 12.18 13.51
N VAL A 103 -0.63 12.85 12.94
CA VAL A 103 -0.89 14.27 13.20
C VAL A 103 -1.30 14.51 14.65
N MET A 104 -2.24 13.72 15.19
CA MET A 104 -2.65 13.84 16.60
C MET A 104 -1.50 13.55 17.57
N TRP A 105 -0.64 12.57 17.25
CA TRP A 105 0.56 12.29 18.04
C TRP A 105 1.54 13.46 18.01
N ASN A 106 1.77 14.07 16.85
CA ASN A 106 2.63 15.24 16.76
C ASN A 106 2.09 16.42 17.60
N ILE A 107 0.79 16.68 17.53
CA ILE A 107 0.15 17.72 18.36
C ILE A 107 0.31 17.41 19.85
N LYS A 108 0.04 16.15 20.26
CA LYS A 108 0.06 15.75 21.67
C LYS A 108 1.45 15.77 22.30
N TYR A 109 2.48 15.31 21.59
CA TYR A 109 3.82 15.11 22.16
C TYR A 109 4.82 16.20 21.80
N TYR A 110 4.59 16.94 20.71
CA TYR A 110 5.50 17.97 20.20
C TYR A 110 4.84 19.34 20.08
N GLY A 111 3.65 19.52 20.67
CA GLY A 111 2.94 20.81 20.72
C GLY A 111 2.51 21.35 19.36
N GLY A 112 2.50 20.52 18.31
CA GLY A 112 2.17 20.92 16.95
C GLY A 112 3.30 21.63 16.19
N ILE A 113 4.54 21.52 16.65
CA ILE A 113 5.71 21.97 15.90
C ILE A 113 5.84 21.09 14.64
N ASP A 114 6.00 21.74 13.48
CA ASP A 114 6.15 21.11 12.16
C ASP A 114 4.95 20.29 11.65
N VAL A 115 3.73 20.58 12.13
CA VAL A 115 2.49 19.89 11.69
C VAL A 115 2.36 19.85 10.17
N GLY A 116 2.70 20.92 9.46
CA GLY A 116 2.63 20.97 8.00
C GLY A 116 3.57 19.97 7.31
N TRP A 117 4.80 19.81 7.82
CA TRP A 117 5.77 18.85 7.30
C TRP A 117 5.37 17.41 7.64
N VAL A 118 4.88 17.19 8.86
CA VAL A 118 4.34 15.89 9.28
C VAL A 118 3.13 15.50 8.43
N LEU A 119 2.23 16.43 8.11
CA LEU A 119 1.11 16.22 7.21
C LEU A 119 1.58 15.86 5.79
N PHE A 120 2.55 16.61 5.26
CA PHE A 120 3.10 16.36 3.93
C PHE A 120 3.72 14.97 3.82
N MET A 121 4.58 14.60 4.78
CA MET A 121 5.19 13.27 4.81
C MET A 121 4.15 12.16 4.95
N ASN A 122 3.18 12.32 5.84
CA ASN A 122 2.11 11.34 6.01
C ASN A 122 1.22 11.20 4.77
N LEU A 123 0.93 12.29 4.06
CA LEU A 123 0.22 12.25 2.78
C LEU A 123 1.02 11.53 1.71
N LEU A 124 2.33 11.76 1.65
CA LEU A 124 3.24 11.07 0.73
C LEU A 124 3.26 9.57 0.99
N PHE A 125 3.21 9.16 2.27
CA PHE A 125 3.09 7.76 2.69
C PHE A 125 1.68 7.16 2.51
N ALA A 126 0.63 7.98 2.59
CA ALA A 126 -0.75 7.54 2.37
C ALA A 126 -1.12 7.44 0.88
N LEU A 127 -0.40 8.15 0.00
CA LEU A 127 -0.66 8.21 -1.43
C LEU A 127 -0.76 6.82 -2.09
N PRO A 128 0.14 5.84 -1.82
CA PRO A 128 0.04 4.52 -2.43
C PRO A 128 -1.23 3.76 -2.03
N LEU A 129 -1.68 3.89 -0.77
CA LEU A 129 -2.93 3.29 -0.28
C LEU A 129 -4.15 3.91 -0.97
N ILE A 130 -4.13 5.23 -1.18
CA ILE A 130 -5.20 5.96 -1.87
C ILE A 130 -5.26 5.54 -3.35
N LEU A 131 -4.11 5.48 -4.03
CA LEU A 131 -4.02 5.04 -5.42
C LEU A 131 -4.45 3.58 -5.57
N PHE A 132 -4.05 2.72 -4.64
CA PHE A 132 -4.48 1.32 -4.62
C PHE A 132 -5.99 1.19 -4.41
N SER A 133 -6.55 1.95 -3.47
CA SER A 133 -7.99 2.00 -3.27
C SER A 133 -8.74 2.39 -4.55
N TYR A 134 -8.24 3.37 -5.30
CA TYR A 134 -8.83 3.77 -6.58
C TYR A 134 -8.80 2.63 -7.60
N VAL A 135 -7.69 1.88 -7.69
CA VAL A 135 -7.59 0.71 -8.57
C VAL A 135 -8.63 -0.35 -8.18
N LEU A 136 -8.78 -0.65 -6.90
CA LEU A 136 -9.79 -1.58 -6.39
C LEU A 136 -11.22 -1.12 -6.67
N PHE A 137 -11.52 0.16 -6.44
CA PHE A 137 -12.82 0.74 -6.72
C PHE A 137 -13.17 0.65 -8.21
N ARG A 138 -12.22 0.99 -9.08
CA ARG A 138 -12.39 0.87 -10.53
C ARG A 138 -12.62 -0.58 -10.94
N ALA A 139 -11.87 -1.53 -10.36
CA ALA A 139 -12.02 -2.95 -10.63
C ALA A 139 -13.40 -3.48 -10.19
N ASN A 140 -13.94 -3.02 -9.05
CA ASN A 140 -15.30 -3.32 -8.60
C ASN A 140 -16.36 -2.85 -9.61
N ARG A 141 -16.19 -1.66 -10.21
CA ARG A 141 -17.17 -1.05 -11.14
C ARG A 141 -17.14 -1.64 -12.56
N GLN A 142 -16.14 -2.44 -12.91
CA GLN A 142 -15.99 -3.01 -14.26
C GLN A 142 -17.01 -4.10 -14.60
N SER A 143 -17.77 -4.67 -13.65
CA SER A 143 -18.79 -5.69 -13.96
C SER A 143 -20.19 -5.14 -14.25
N LYS A 144 -20.40 -3.84 -14.02
CA LYS A 144 -21.71 -3.19 -14.22
C LYS A 144 -21.90 -2.60 -15.63
N TRP A 145 -21.01 -2.91 -16.56
CA TRP A 145 -21.06 -2.49 -17.98
C TRP A 145 -20.96 -3.70 -18.89
#